data_AF-A0A957GJU7-F1
#
_entry.id   AF-A0A957GJU7-F1
#
_cell.length_a   1.000
_cell.length_b   1.000
_cell.length_c   1.000
_cell.angle_alpha   90.00
_cell.angle_beta   90.00
_cell.angle_gamma   90.00
#
_symmetry.space_group_name_H-M   'P 1'
#
loop_
_entity.id
_entity.type
_entity.pdbx_description
1 polymer ?
#
loop_
_entity_poly.entity_id
_entity_poly.type
_entity_poly.pdbx_seq_one_letter_code
_entity_poly.pdbx_strand_id
1 'polypeptide(L)'
;MKTQQVRTIYTFSLVSLDVVAIILAFVAAYYLRRSIPYPDELTNLVPLTRYLGLLGVQVVFIIAAQFFNRQYYIPRALSRVDQFYYSVASVTIGHLLSVSTAIFLFKDSDVIQDYPRAMTVYAWLFAIILMTLMRALHQQ
;
A
#
# COMPACT_ATOMS: atom_id res chain seq x y z
N MET A 1 -10.43 -25.91 18.74
CA MET A 1 -9.84 -24.55 18.81
C MET A 1 -10.95 -23.55 19.12
N LYS A 2 -10.73 -22.58 20.02
CA LYS A 2 -11.76 -21.57 20.32
C LYS A 2 -11.98 -20.69 19.08
N THR A 3 -13.22 -20.44 18.68
CA THR A 3 -13.60 -19.62 17.50
C THR A 3 -12.91 -18.25 17.45
N GLN A 4 -12.59 -17.69 18.63
CA GLN A 4 -11.83 -16.45 18.76
C GLN A 4 -10.37 -16.57 18.30
N GLN A 5 -9.68 -17.69 18.57
CA GLN A 5 -8.28 -17.89 18.17
C GLN A 5 -8.15 -17.98 16.65
N VAL A 6 -9.08 -18.69 15.98
CA VAL A 6 -9.11 -18.82 14.51
C VAL A 6 -9.27 -17.45 13.85
N ARG A 7 -10.15 -16.60 14.40
CA ARG A 7 -10.37 -15.25 13.89
C ARG A 7 -9.14 -14.36 14.05
N THR A 8 -8.45 -14.42 15.19
CA THR A 8 -7.22 -13.64 15.41
C THR A 8 -6.11 -14.06 14.45
N ILE A 9 -5.91 -15.37 14.25
CA ILE A 9 -4.89 -15.88 13.32
C ILE A 9 -5.20 -15.45 11.89
N TYR A 10 -6.47 -15.55 11.47
CA TYR A 10 -6.91 -15.11 10.14
C TYR A 10 -6.65 -13.61 9.92
N THR A 11 -7.07 -12.76 10.87
CA THR A 11 -6.83 -11.31 10.79
C THR A 11 -5.34 -10.99 10.75
N PHE A 12 -4.52 -11.64 11.59
CA PHE A 12 -3.08 -11.41 11.62
C PHE A 12 -2.40 -11.83 10.30
N SER A 13 -2.78 -12.99 9.76
CA SER A 13 -2.31 -13.45 8.45
C SER A 13 -2.69 -12.45 7.36
N LEU A 14 -3.94 -11.97 7.35
CA LEU A 14 -4.43 -11.02 6.36
C LEU A 14 -3.69 -9.68 6.42
N VAL A 15 -3.48 -9.13 7.62
CA VAL A 15 -2.70 -7.89 7.82
C VAL A 15 -1.26 -8.07 7.33
N SER A 16 -0.64 -9.20 7.68
CA SER A 16 0.73 -9.51 7.24
C SER A 16 0.81 -9.59 5.71
N LEU A 17 -0.20 -10.19 5.08
CA LEU A 17 -0.30 -10.27 3.64
C LEU A 17 -0.46 -8.88 3.00
N ASP A 18 -1.32 -8.04 3.56
CA ASP A 18 -1.52 -6.66 3.10
C ASP A 18 -0.23 -5.84 3.22
N VAL A 19 0.54 -5.99 4.29
CA VAL A 19 1.85 -5.35 4.45
C VAL A 19 2.82 -5.80 3.35
N VAL A 20 2.92 -7.11 3.10
CA VAL A 20 3.76 -7.65 2.02
C VAL A 20 3.31 -7.11 0.66
N ALA A 21 2.00 -7.03 0.41
CA ALA A 21 1.46 -6.50 -0.83
C ALA A 21 1.83 -5.02 -1.04
N ILE A 22 1.77 -4.19 0.00
CA ILE A 22 2.18 -2.78 -0.06
C ILE A 22 3.68 -2.65 -0.32
N ILE A 23 4.51 -3.47 0.35
CA ILE A 23 5.95 -3.47 0.14
C ILE A 23 6.28 -3.87 -1.30
N LEU A 24 5.68 -4.96 -1.79
CA LEU A 24 5.85 -5.42 -3.16
C LEU A 24 5.37 -4.38 -4.18
N ALA A 25 4.27 -3.68 -3.91
CA ALA A 25 3.78 -2.60 -4.77
C ALA A 25 4.79 -1.46 -4.89
N PHE A 26 5.39 -1.05 -3.77
CA PHE A 26 6.39 0.01 -3.74
C PHE A 26 7.67 -0.41 -4.48
N VAL A 27 8.13 -1.64 -4.24
CA VAL A 27 9.30 -2.21 -4.91
C VAL A 27 9.05 -2.35 -6.42
N ALA A 28 7.88 -2.84 -6.82
CA ALA A 28 7.48 -2.93 -8.22
C ALA A 28 7.43 -1.55 -8.88
N ALA A 29 6.88 -0.54 -8.19
CA ALA A 29 6.86 0.83 -8.67
C ALA A 29 8.27 1.40 -8.87
N TYR A 30 9.20 1.11 -7.95
CA TYR A 30 10.61 1.50 -8.08
C TYR A 30 11.28 0.88 -9.31
N TYR A 31 11.14 -0.44 -9.50
CA TYR A 31 11.73 -1.13 -10.64
C TYR A 31 11.06 -0.75 -11.98
N LEU A 32 9.74 -0.55 -11.98
CA LEU A 32 9.02 -0.07 -13.16
C LEU A 32 9.52 1.31 -13.54
N ARG A 33 9.67 2.21 -12.55
CA ARG A 33 10.17 3.56 -12.79
C ARG A 33 11.59 3.55 -13.35
N ARG A 34 12.47 2.69 -12.84
CA ARG A 34 13.83 2.50 -13.40
C ARG A 34 13.81 2.01 -14.85
N SER A 35 12.81 1.22 -15.23
CA SER A 35 12.73 0.58 -16.55
C SER A 35 12.02 1.45 -17.59
N ILE A 36 11.14 2.36 -17.16
CA ILE A 36 10.29 3.18 -18.03
C ILE A 36 10.61 4.68 -17.86
N PRO A 37 11.14 5.36 -18.90
CA PRO A 37 11.47 6.79 -18.86
C PRO A 37 10.26 7.70 -19.11
N TYR A 38 9.07 7.30 -18.66
CA TYR A 38 7.84 8.09 -18.76
C TYR A 38 7.34 8.43 -17.36
N PRO A 39 6.78 9.62 -17.07
CA PRO A 39 6.60 10.79 -17.93
C PRO A 39 7.85 11.67 -18.11
N ASP A 40 8.82 11.61 -17.20
CA ASP A 40 10.10 12.33 -17.30
C ASP A 40 11.27 11.34 -17.23
N GLU A 41 12.45 11.70 -17.74
CA GLU A 41 13.67 10.90 -17.55
C GLU A 41 14.09 10.88 -16.07
N LEU A 42 14.69 9.77 -15.61
CA LEU A 42 15.24 9.71 -14.25
C LEU A 42 16.54 10.51 -14.20
N THR A 43 16.47 11.73 -13.68
CA THR A 43 17.66 12.58 -13.50
C THR A 43 18.60 12.04 -12.42
N ASN A 44 18.05 11.47 -11.34
CA ASN A 44 18.81 10.93 -10.21
C ASN A 44 18.36 9.49 -9.89
N LEU A 45 19.29 8.53 -10.01
CA LEU A 45 19.06 7.16 -9.59
C LEU A 45 19.41 6.99 -8.11
N VAL A 46 18.42 7.17 -7.25
CA VAL A 46 18.56 7.00 -5.80
C VAL A 46 18.28 5.54 -5.41
N PRO A 47 19.06 4.92 -4.51
CA PRO A 47 18.83 3.55 -4.07
C PRO A 47 17.52 3.43 -3.26
N LEU A 48 16.88 2.25 -3.32
CA LEU A 48 15.64 1.97 -2.60
C LEU A 48 15.73 2.24 -1.08
N THR A 49 16.92 2.08 -0.50
CA THR A 49 17.17 2.28 0.94
C THR A 49 16.90 3.71 1.41
N ARG A 50 17.11 4.71 0.55
CA ARG A 50 16.77 6.12 0.84
C ARG A 50 15.26 6.34 0.95
N TYR A 51 14.45 5.46 0.35
CA TYR A 51 12.99 5.56 0.35
C TYR A 51 12.31 4.74 1.46
N LEU A 52 13.06 4.10 2.35
CA LEU A 52 12.49 3.29 3.44
C LEU A 52 11.58 4.11 4.37
N GLY A 53 11.90 5.40 4.57
CA GLY A 53 11.02 6.31 5.32
C GLY A 53 9.66 6.49 4.65
N LEU A 54 9.64 6.70 3.32
CA LEU A 54 8.41 6.84 2.53
C LEU A 54 7.60 5.55 2.50
N LEU A 55 8.28 4.41 2.33
CA LEU A 55 7.69 3.07 2.41
C LEU A 55 7.00 2.86 3.77
N GLY A 56 7.68 3.19 4.87
CA GLY A 56 7.15 3.05 6.22
C GLY A 56 5.87 3.86 6.43
N VAL A 57 5.88 5.13 6.01
CA VAL A 57 4.68 5.99 6.06
C VAL A 57 3.56 5.39 5.22
N GLN A 58 3.84 4.93 4.01
CA GLN A 58 2.83 4.34 3.13
C GLN A 58 2.20 3.08 3.71
N VAL A 59 3.00 2.18 4.27
CA VAL A 59 2.49 0.98 4.95
C VAL A 59 1.59 1.37 6.13
N VAL A 60 2.05 2.27 6.99
CA VAL A 60 1.29 2.69 8.20
C VAL A 60 -0.06 3.28 7.82
N PHE A 61 -0.10 4.21 6.87
CA PHE A 61 -1.34 4.91 6.51
C PHE A 61 -2.32 4.03 5.72
N ILE A 62 -1.84 3.16 4.83
CA ILE A 62 -2.73 2.24 4.10
C ILE A 62 -3.34 1.21 5.06
N ILE A 63 -2.53 0.61 5.95
CA ILE A 63 -3.03 -0.34 6.95
C ILE A 63 -4.00 0.35 7.92
N ALA A 64 -3.68 1.56 8.38
CA ALA A 64 -4.59 2.35 9.21
C ALA A 64 -5.92 2.61 8.49
N ALA A 65 -5.89 3.05 7.22
CA ALA A 65 -7.09 3.28 6.44
C ALA A 65 -7.94 2.02 6.27
N GLN A 66 -7.32 0.85 6.05
CA GLN A 66 -8.03 -0.42 5.98
C GLN A 66 -8.62 -0.86 7.32
N PHE A 67 -7.91 -0.60 8.41
CA PHE A 67 -8.38 -0.85 9.76
C PHE A 67 -9.62 0.00 10.08
N PHE A 68 -9.58 1.30 9.80
CA PHE A 68 -10.71 2.21 10.00
C PHE A 68 -11.90 1.87 9.09
N ASN A 69 -11.66 1.40 7.87
CA ASN A 69 -12.69 0.87 6.97
C ASN A 69 -13.17 -0.55 7.34
N ARG A 70 -12.78 -1.06 8.52
CA ARG A 70 -13.18 -2.36 9.07
C ARG A 70 -12.93 -3.53 8.12
N GLN A 71 -11.95 -3.41 7.21
CA GLN A 71 -11.64 -4.45 6.22
C GLN A 71 -11.10 -5.73 6.85
N TYR A 72 -10.61 -5.66 8.09
CA TYR A 72 -10.12 -6.80 8.86
C TYR A 72 -11.20 -7.50 9.70
N TYR A 73 -12.42 -6.98 9.72
CA TYR A 73 -13.55 -7.59 10.40
C TYR A 73 -14.30 -8.50 9.45
N ILE A 74 -14.58 -9.73 9.88
CA ILE A 74 -15.37 -10.71 9.12
C ILE A 74 -16.80 -10.17 8.98
N PRO A 75 -17.23 -9.72 7.78
CA PRO A 75 -18.60 -9.28 7.59
C PRO A 75 -19.49 -10.50 7.36
N ARG A 76 -20.70 -10.49 7.92
CA ARG A 76 -21.73 -11.45 7.52
C ARG A 76 -22.36 -10.93 6.23
N ALA A 77 -22.18 -11.66 5.13
CA ALA A 77 -22.81 -11.44 3.81
C ALA A 77 -22.44 -10.14 3.06
N LEU A 78 -21.15 -9.85 2.86
CA LEU A 78 -20.72 -8.84 1.88
C LEU A 78 -20.48 -9.47 0.49
N SER A 79 -20.89 -8.77 -0.57
CA SER A 79 -20.55 -9.15 -1.95
C SER A 79 -19.05 -8.98 -2.22
N ARG A 80 -18.48 -9.82 -3.09
CA ARG A 80 -17.07 -9.70 -3.54
C ARG A 80 -16.79 -8.37 -4.21
N VAL A 81 -17.78 -7.85 -4.93
CA VAL A 81 -17.69 -6.55 -5.64
C VAL A 81 -17.62 -5.41 -4.63
N ASP A 82 -18.46 -5.43 -3.60
CA ASP A 82 -18.45 -4.41 -2.54
C ASP A 82 -17.10 -4.41 -1.82
N GLN A 83 -16.56 -5.59 -1.52
CA GLN A 83 -15.26 -5.71 -0.88
C GLN A 83 -14.12 -5.13 -1.72
N PHE A 84 -14.17 -5.30 -3.05
CA PHE A 84 -13.25 -4.64 -3.96
C PHE A 84 -13.37 -3.11 -3.87
N TYR A 85 -14.58 -2.56 -3.96
CA TYR A 85 -14.81 -1.12 -3.86
C TYR A 85 -14.29 -0.53 -2.54
N TYR A 86 -14.59 -1.18 -1.41
CA TYR A 86 -14.09 -0.72 -0.12
C TYR A 86 -12.57 -0.83 0.00
N SER A 87 -11.96 -1.86 -0.59
CA SER A 87 -10.50 -2.01 -0.64
C SER A 87 -9.86 -0.87 -1.43
N VAL A 88 -10.35 -0.60 -2.65
CA VAL A 88 -9.88 0.50 -3.50
C VAL A 88 -10.03 1.85 -2.80
N ALA A 89 -11.17 2.12 -2.19
CA ALA A 89 -11.42 3.34 -1.43
C ALA A 89 -10.45 3.49 -0.25
N SER A 90 -10.25 2.43 0.53
CA SER A 90 -9.33 2.42 1.67
C SER A 90 -7.88 2.68 1.24
N VAL A 91 -7.43 2.03 0.17
CA VAL A 91 -6.06 2.20 -0.36
C VAL A 91 -5.87 3.62 -0.87
N THR A 92 -6.86 4.20 -1.54
CA THR A 92 -6.79 5.56 -2.07
C THR A 92 -6.70 6.58 -0.94
N ILE A 93 -7.56 6.46 0.09
CA ILE A 93 -7.52 7.32 1.28
C ILE A 93 -6.18 7.18 2.00
N GLY A 94 -5.73 5.94 2.25
CA GLY A 94 -4.46 5.69 2.92
C GLY A 94 -3.26 6.22 2.14
N HIS A 95 -3.28 6.10 0.81
CA HIS A 95 -2.22 6.64 -0.04
C HIS A 95 -2.20 8.17 -0.03
N LEU A 96 -3.34 8.84 -0.13
CA LEU A 96 -3.42 10.30 -0.03
C LEU A 96 -2.88 10.79 1.31
N LEU A 97 -3.31 10.18 2.42
CA LEU A 97 -2.81 10.52 3.76
C LEU A 97 -1.30 10.25 3.88
N SER A 98 -0.81 9.16 3.31
CA SER A 98 0.62 8.86 3.26
C SER A 98 1.40 9.95 2.54
N VAL A 99 0.96 10.35 1.35
CA VAL A 99 1.65 11.37 0.54
C VAL A 99 1.65 12.72 1.26
N SER A 100 0.49 13.15 1.78
CA SER A 100 0.39 14.37 2.56
C SER A 100 1.32 14.35 3.78
N THR A 101 1.31 13.25 4.54
CA THR A 101 2.15 13.12 5.74
C THR A 101 3.63 13.05 5.39
N ALA A 102 4.00 12.35 4.31
CA ALA A 102 5.38 12.28 3.84
C ALA A 102 5.92 13.67 3.46
N ILE A 103 5.12 14.52 2.82
CA ILE A 103 5.50 15.90 2.49
C ILE A 103 5.81 16.69 3.77
N PHE A 104 5.01 16.53 4.83
CA PHE A 104 5.26 17.22 6.10
C PHE A 104 6.46 16.66 6.87
N LEU A 105 6.61 15.32 6.93
CA LEU A 105 7.67 14.67 7.70
C LEU A 105 9.05 14.80 7.06
N PHE A 106 9.12 14.79 5.73
CA PHE A 106 10.37 14.81 4.98
C PHE A 106 10.62 16.13 4.24
N LYS A 107 9.93 17.20 4.61
CA LYS A 107 9.96 18.51 3.92
C LYS A 107 11.37 19.02 3.63
N ASP A 108 12.28 18.87 4.59
CA ASP A 108 13.66 19.38 4.51
C ASP A 108 14.67 18.30 4.09
N SER A 109 14.20 17.12 3.69
CA SER A 109 15.06 15.99 3.30
C SER A 109 15.16 15.89 1.78
N ASP A 110 16.37 15.68 1.24
CA ASP A 110 16.54 15.42 -0.20
C ASP A 110 15.76 14.17 -0.67
N VAL A 111 15.35 13.29 0.24
CA VAL A 111 14.51 12.13 -0.07
C VAL A 111 13.22 12.53 -0.78
N ILE A 112 12.50 13.56 -0.31
CA ILE A 112 11.24 13.98 -0.93
C ILE A 112 11.49 14.80 -2.21
N GLN A 113 12.62 15.52 -2.25
CA GLN A 113 13.00 16.36 -3.38
C GLN A 113 13.37 15.52 -4.61
N ASP A 114 14.12 14.43 -4.41
CA ASP A 114 14.51 13.49 -5.48
C ASP A 114 13.43 12.44 -5.77
N TYR A 115 12.35 12.36 -4.97
CA TYR A 115 11.30 11.35 -5.15
C TYR A 115 10.46 11.61 -6.42
N PRO A 116 10.48 10.72 -7.42
CA PRO A 116 9.75 10.94 -8.65
C PRO A 116 8.24 10.85 -8.44
N ARG A 117 7.50 11.89 -8.81
CA ARG A 117 6.03 11.97 -8.66
C ARG A 117 5.29 10.83 -9.37
N ALA A 118 5.85 10.34 -10.49
CA ALA A 118 5.33 9.18 -11.21
C ALA A 118 5.40 7.88 -10.39
N MET A 119 6.42 7.74 -9.53
CA MET A 119 6.55 6.58 -8.64
C MET A 119 5.42 6.52 -7.63
N THR A 120 4.94 7.68 -7.13
CA THR A 120 3.74 7.78 -6.28
C THR A 120 2.52 7.15 -6.95
N VAL A 121 2.27 7.50 -8.22
CA VAL A 121 1.13 6.99 -8.99
C VAL A 121 1.26 5.48 -9.25
N TYR A 122 2.46 5.03 -9.62
CA TYR A 122 2.71 3.60 -9.82
C TYR A 122 2.54 2.80 -8.54
N ALA A 123 3.06 3.29 -7.41
CA ALA A 123 2.91 2.63 -6.12
C ALA A 123 1.43 2.53 -5.70
N TRP A 124 0.64 3.57 -5.97
CA TRP A 124 -0.81 3.54 -5.74
C TRP A 124 -1.53 2.50 -6.62
N LEU A 125 -1.27 2.47 -7.93
CA LEU A 125 -1.87 1.50 -8.84
C LEU A 125 -1.50 0.07 -8.48
N PHE A 126 -0.21 -0.19 -8.25
CA PHE A 126 0.25 -1.53 -7.85
C PHE A 126 -0.31 -1.94 -6.49
N ALA A 127 -0.45 -1.02 -5.54
CA ALA A 127 -1.05 -1.32 -4.24
C ALA A 127 -2.50 -1.79 -4.40
N ILE A 128 -3.30 -1.11 -5.22
CA ILE A 128 -4.67 -1.54 -5.50
C ILE A 128 -4.70 -2.95 -6.11
N ILE A 129 -3.89 -3.19 -7.14
CA ILE A 129 -3.86 -4.46 -7.87
C ILE A 129 -3.39 -5.60 -6.97
N LEU A 130 -2.24 -5.46 -6.32
CA LEU A 130 -1.65 -6.50 -5.49
C LEU A 130 -2.49 -6.79 -4.26
N MET A 131 -3.01 -5.78 -3.56
CA MET A 131 -3.86 -6.02 -2.40
C MET A 131 -5.15 -6.74 -2.79
N THR A 132 -5.76 -6.36 -3.90
CA THR A 132 -6.97 -7.03 -4.41
C THR A 132 -6.69 -8.49 -4.74
N LEU A 133 -5.60 -8.76 -5.48
CA LEU A 133 -5.21 -10.12 -5.86
C LEU A 133 -4.91 -10.98 -4.63
N MET A 134 -4.12 -10.46 -3.70
CA MET A 134 -3.73 -11.17 -2.49
C MET A 134 -4.91 -11.51 -1.60
N ARG A 135 -5.87 -10.59 -1.47
CA ARG A 135 -7.12 -10.82 -0.72
C ARG A 135 -8.00 -11.85 -1.40
N ALA A 136 -8.09 -11.82 -2.74
CA ALA A 136 -8.83 -12.83 -3.49
C ALA A 136 -8.21 -14.23 -3.31
N LEU A 137 -6.88 -14.34 -3.30
CA LEU A 137 -6.17 -15.59 -3.05
C LEU A 137 -6.33 -16.11 -1.61
N HIS A 138 -6.36 -15.22 -0.62
CA HIS A 138 -6.51 -15.61 0.79
C HIS A 138 -7.93 -16.06 1.15
N GLN A 139 -8.93 -15.69 0.36
CA GLN A 139 -10.33 -16.05 0.56
C GLN A 139 -10.77 -17.34 -0.15
N GLN A 140 -9.89 -17.91 -0.99
CA GLN A 140 -10.10 -19.19 -1.65
C GLN A 140 -9.64 -20.35 -0.75
#